data_AF-A0A835QD29-F1
#
_entry.id   AF-A0A835QD29-F1
#
_cell.length_a   1.000
_cell.length_b   1.000
_cell.length_c   1.000
_cell.angle_alpha   90.00
_cell.angle_beta   90.00
_cell.angle_gamma   90.00
#
_symmetry.space_group_name_H-M   'P 1'
#
loop_
_entity.id
_entity.type
_entity.pdbx_description
1 polymer ?
#
loop_
_entity_poly.entity_id
_entity_poly.type
_entity_poly.pdbx_seq_one_letter_code
_entity_poly.pdbx_strand_id
1 'polypeptide(L)'
;MAVSNINILITLVSHAKAIIFNKSDAPVMLEQQRRLLLANDPSPRTLRQSTTWSVVAAATLSTSMRVNIPDEFRCPITLDLMKEPVIVASGHTYDRSSISRWINSGHHTCPKSGQKLSHMALIPNYALKNLIEQWCKENNLPAAVWQRSPTATPVDHISETRSAVEAVRMTAEFLVGKLAMGSPETQRQAAYELRLLAKTGMDNRRIIAEAGAIPFLVMLLASRDPRTQENAVTALLNLSIFDNNKMLIMAAGAVDAIVDVLRAGAVMEARENAAATIFSLAMTDEGKATIGKRPEAVVALVALLREGTTSGKRDAATALLYLSMHDTNKPAVVAAGAVPVLVELLMDEKAGITDEALSVLALLCSCEEG
;
A
#
# COMPACT_ATOMS: atom_id res chain seq x y z
N MET A 1 -28.16 24.28 -8.82
CA MET A 1 -28.27 22.81 -9.05
C MET A 1 -26.99 22.03 -8.70
N ALA A 2 -25.77 22.60 -8.74
CA ALA A 2 -24.53 21.88 -8.42
C ALA A 2 -24.32 21.51 -6.93
N VAL A 3 -24.84 22.30 -5.98
CA VAL A 3 -24.69 22.04 -4.53
C VAL A 3 -25.47 20.80 -4.06
N SER A 4 -26.55 20.45 -4.77
CA SER A 4 -27.37 19.28 -4.44
C SER A 4 -26.64 17.97 -4.72
N ASN A 5 -25.79 17.93 -5.75
CA ASN A 5 -25.07 16.71 -6.15
C ASN A 5 -23.92 16.38 -5.19
N ILE A 6 -23.29 17.38 -4.57
CA ILE A 6 -22.20 17.19 -3.61
C ILE A 6 -22.73 16.58 -2.30
N ASN A 7 -23.88 17.05 -1.80
CA ASN A 7 -24.49 16.49 -0.60
C ASN A 7 -24.95 15.05 -0.81
N ILE A 8 -25.42 14.71 -2.01
CA ILE A 8 -25.77 13.33 -2.38
C ILE A 8 -24.53 12.43 -2.37
N LEU A 9 -23.40 12.89 -2.92
CA LEU A 9 -22.12 12.17 -2.90
C LEU A 9 -21.58 11.95 -1.48
N ILE A 10 -21.60 12.98 -0.62
CA ILE A 10 -21.18 12.86 0.79
C ILE A 10 -22.04 11.85 1.55
N THR A 11 -23.35 11.86 1.29
CA THR A 11 -24.31 10.94 1.93
C THR A 11 -24.08 9.50 1.47
N LEU A 12 -23.84 9.30 0.17
CA LEU A 12 -23.57 7.98 -0.41
C LEU A 12 -22.26 7.37 0.12
N VAL A 13 -21.19 8.18 0.21
CA VAL A 13 -19.90 7.76 0.77
C VAL A 13 -20.01 7.42 2.26
N SER A 14 -20.77 8.22 3.02
CA SER A 14 -21.03 7.96 4.45
C SER A 14 -21.81 6.66 4.66
N HIS A 15 -22.77 6.38 3.77
CA HIS A 15 -23.58 5.16 3.83
C HIS A 15 -22.78 3.91 3.44
N ALA A 16 -21.94 4.01 2.40
CA ALA A 16 -21.02 2.93 2.00
C ALA A 16 -20.02 2.61 3.12
N LYS A 17 -19.50 3.64 3.81
CA LYS A 17 -18.63 3.48 5.00
C LYS A 17 -19.35 2.73 6.14
N ALA A 18 -20.61 3.04 6.40
CA ALA A 18 -21.38 2.36 7.45
C ALA A 18 -21.66 0.87 7.12
N ILE A 19 -21.90 0.53 5.85
CA ILE A 19 -22.21 -0.83 5.41
C ILE A 19 -20.95 -1.72 5.38
N ILE A 20 -19.82 -1.18 4.95
CA ILE A 20 -18.58 -1.94 4.78
C ILE A 20 -17.87 -2.19 6.12
N PHE A 21 -17.96 -1.25 7.06
CA PHE A 21 -17.19 -1.31 8.31
C PHE A 21 -18.02 -1.73 9.54
N ASN A 22 -19.31 -2.08 9.40
CA ASN A 22 -20.15 -2.42 10.55
C ASN A 22 -21.02 -3.68 10.33
N LYS A 23 -20.44 -4.84 10.67
CA LYS A 23 -21.10 -6.04 11.25
C LYS A 23 -20.08 -6.59 12.26
N SER A 24 -20.34 -6.79 13.54
CA SER A 24 -21.48 -7.44 14.20
C SER A 24 -21.49 -7.14 15.72
N ASP A 25 -22.55 -7.57 16.39
CA ASP A 25 -23.13 -7.13 17.66
C ASP A 25 -22.33 -7.36 18.97
N ALA A 26 -22.74 -6.59 19.99
CA ALA A 26 -22.27 -6.57 21.38
C ALA A 26 -22.80 -7.75 22.24
N PRO A 27 -22.42 -7.91 23.54
CA PRO A 27 -23.01 -7.07 24.60
C PRO A 27 -22.07 -6.67 25.76
N VAL A 28 -22.29 -5.43 26.23
CA VAL A 28 -22.42 -4.97 27.63
C VAL A 28 -21.83 -5.87 28.74
N MET A 29 -20.77 -5.39 29.39
CA MET A 29 -20.54 -5.41 30.86
C MET A 29 -19.07 -5.13 31.16
N LEU A 30 -18.75 -3.94 31.68
CA LEU A 30 -17.62 -3.61 32.59
C LEU A 30 -17.27 -2.11 32.54
N GLU A 31 -18.28 -1.22 32.68
CA GLU A 31 -18.07 0.20 32.93
C GLU A 31 -18.50 0.57 34.36
N GLN A 32 -18.09 -0.24 35.33
CA GLN A 32 -18.49 -0.03 36.74
C GLN A 32 -17.38 -0.27 37.77
N GLN A 33 -16.10 -0.19 37.38
CA GLN A 33 -14.99 -0.44 38.32
C GLN A 33 -13.77 0.47 38.20
N ARG A 34 -13.94 1.73 37.77
CA ARG A 34 -12.86 2.74 37.83
C ARG A 34 -13.26 4.15 38.30
N ARG A 35 -14.44 4.31 38.90
CA ARG A 35 -14.89 5.58 39.52
C ARG A 35 -14.86 5.61 41.05
N LEU A 36 -13.85 5.00 41.65
CA LEU A 36 -13.47 5.26 43.04
C LEU A 36 -11.95 5.28 43.09
N LEU A 37 -11.38 6.48 43.22
CA LEU A 37 -10.00 6.84 43.66
C LEU A 37 -9.45 8.07 42.89
N LEU A 38 -10.23 9.14 42.79
CA LEU A 38 -9.71 10.51 42.61
C LEU A 38 -10.69 11.50 43.24
N ALA A 39 -10.58 11.68 44.55
CA ALA A 39 -11.02 12.88 45.24
C ALA A 39 -10.10 13.08 46.44
N ASN A 40 -9.48 14.27 46.50
CA ASN A 40 -8.79 14.92 47.62
C ASN A 40 -7.29 15.15 47.39
N ASP A 41 -7.03 16.27 46.72
CA ASP A 41 -5.87 17.13 46.93
C ASP A 41 -6.16 18.02 48.16
N PRO A 42 -5.17 18.28 49.03
CA PRO A 42 -4.84 19.68 49.26
C PRO A 42 -3.33 19.95 49.30
N SER A 43 -2.92 20.92 48.48
CA SER A 43 -1.65 21.64 48.59
C SER A 43 -1.42 22.30 49.97
N PRO A 44 -0.17 22.63 50.31
CA PRO A 44 0.19 24.05 50.26
C PRO A 44 1.60 24.38 49.70
N ARG A 45 1.66 25.57 49.08
CA ARG A 45 2.75 26.59 48.95
C ARG A 45 4.01 26.35 49.81
N THR A 46 5.27 26.66 49.47
CA THR A 46 5.96 27.55 48.50
C THR A 46 7.47 27.39 48.79
N LEU A 47 8.38 27.44 47.80
CA LEU A 47 9.55 28.33 47.80
C LEU A 47 10.34 28.24 46.48
N ARG A 48 10.87 29.39 46.05
CA ARG A 48 11.68 29.63 44.84
C ARG A 48 13.12 29.15 44.99
N GLN A 49 13.75 28.77 43.87
CA GLN A 49 15.10 29.12 43.38
C GLN A 49 15.37 28.23 42.15
N SER A 50 15.38 28.72 40.90
CA SER A 50 16.45 29.45 40.21
C SER A 50 17.84 28.80 40.32
N THR A 51 18.18 27.91 39.37
CA THR A 51 19.49 27.93 38.69
C THR A 51 19.46 27.09 37.41
N THR A 52 19.83 27.75 36.31
CA THR A 52 20.31 27.18 35.06
C THR A 52 21.45 26.20 35.30
N TRP A 53 21.45 25.02 34.64
CA TRP A 53 22.67 24.32 34.18
C TRP A 53 22.42 23.74 32.78
N SER A 54 23.00 24.42 31.80
CA SER A 54 23.28 23.91 30.46
C SER A 54 24.40 22.88 30.52
N VAL A 55 24.30 21.84 29.67
CA VAL A 55 25.43 21.20 28.97
C VAL A 55 26.55 20.67 29.87
N VAL A 56 26.45 19.44 30.41
CA VAL A 56 27.54 18.43 30.44
C VAL A 56 26.93 17.05 30.79
N ALA A 57 26.95 16.11 29.84
CA ALA A 57 27.12 14.65 30.04
C ALA A 57 26.82 13.87 28.74
N ALA A 58 27.27 14.41 27.59
CA ALA A 58 27.71 13.55 26.51
C ALA A 58 29.13 13.07 26.88
N ALA A 59 29.40 11.78 26.67
CA ALA A 59 30.67 11.07 26.86
C ALA A 59 30.99 10.48 28.25
N THR A 60 30.49 9.27 28.51
CA THR A 60 31.22 8.09 29.07
C THR A 60 30.20 6.93 29.10
N LEU A 61 30.28 5.85 28.31
CA LEU A 61 31.36 4.87 28.24
C LEU A 61 31.59 4.39 26.79
N SER A 62 32.75 4.75 26.23
CA SER A 62 33.43 3.89 25.27
C SER A 62 34.34 2.96 26.06
N THR A 63 33.95 1.70 26.23
CA THR A 63 34.86 0.62 26.59
C THR A 63 34.44 -0.60 25.79
N SER A 64 35.18 -0.81 24.70
CA SER A 64 35.08 -1.95 23.81
C SER A 64 35.38 -3.25 24.56
N MET A 65 34.34 -4.01 24.90
CA MET A 65 34.39 -5.47 24.81
C MET A 65 33.69 -5.83 23.50
N ARG A 66 34.45 -6.23 22.47
CA ARG A 66 33.86 -6.85 21.29
C ARG A 66 33.39 -8.25 21.69
N VAL A 67 32.21 -8.34 22.28
CA VAL A 67 31.56 -9.63 22.50
C VAL A 67 31.25 -10.19 21.12
N ASN A 68 31.91 -11.28 20.75
CA ASN A 68 31.73 -11.89 19.44
C ASN A 68 30.44 -12.71 19.47
N ILE A 69 29.34 -12.13 18.98
CA ILE A 69 28.03 -12.78 18.92
C ILE A 69 28.11 -13.96 17.91
N PRO A 70 27.76 -15.19 18.31
CA PRO A 70 27.63 -16.33 17.40
C PRO A 70 26.66 -16.06 16.25
N ASP A 71 26.98 -16.52 15.05
CA ASP A 71 26.17 -16.28 13.83
C ASP A 71 24.73 -16.80 13.94
N GLU A 72 24.53 -17.88 14.71
CA GLU A 72 23.21 -18.44 15.02
C GLU A 72 22.31 -17.51 15.86
N PHE A 73 22.90 -16.55 16.56
CA PHE A 73 22.17 -15.55 17.36
C PHE A 73 22.01 -14.21 16.64
N ARG A 74 22.60 -14.06 15.45
CA ARG A 74 22.52 -12.85 14.64
C ARG A 74 21.31 -12.85 13.74
N CYS A 75 20.65 -11.70 13.62
CA CYS A 75 19.61 -11.50 12.63
C CYS A 75 20.27 -11.47 11.23
N PRO A 76 19.83 -12.28 10.26
CA PRO A 76 20.43 -12.28 8.92
C PRO A 76 20.27 -10.97 8.13
N ILE A 77 19.39 -10.05 8.57
CA ILE A 77 19.19 -8.74 7.93
C ILE A 77 20.15 -7.70 8.51
N THR A 78 20.22 -7.58 9.83
CA THR A 78 20.98 -6.51 10.49
C THR A 78 22.36 -6.96 10.96
N LEU A 79 22.59 -8.27 11.03
CA LEU A 79 23.78 -8.91 11.61
C LEU A 79 23.98 -8.65 13.11
N ASP A 80 22.98 -8.03 13.75
CA ASP A 80 22.92 -7.77 15.19
C ASP A 80 22.30 -8.94 15.95
N LEU A 81 22.53 -8.99 17.28
CA LEU A 81 21.89 -9.95 18.17
C LEU A 81 20.35 -9.88 18.06
N MET A 82 19.70 -11.02 17.84
CA MET A 82 18.24 -11.11 17.83
C MET A 82 17.67 -10.93 19.24
N LYS A 83 16.74 -9.98 19.40
CA LYS A 83 16.05 -9.71 20.67
C LYS A 83 14.70 -10.43 20.72
N GLU A 84 14.02 -10.49 19.58
CA GLU A 84 12.75 -11.20 19.40
C GLU A 84 12.84 -12.12 18.18
N PRO A 85 13.48 -13.31 18.31
CA PRO A 85 13.62 -14.21 17.19
C PRO A 85 12.26 -14.76 16.75
N VAL A 86 11.95 -14.62 15.45
CA VAL A 86 10.73 -15.13 14.80
C VAL A 86 11.07 -15.90 13.53
N ILE A 87 10.30 -16.95 13.25
CA ILE A 87 10.42 -17.83 12.09
C ILE A 87 9.44 -17.36 11.02
N VAL A 88 9.92 -17.24 9.78
CA VAL A 88 9.09 -17.03 8.58
C VAL A 88 8.80 -18.35 7.87
N ALA A 89 7.89 -18.35 6.89
CA ALA A 89 7.48 -19.54 6.14
C ALA A 89 8.63 -20.37 5.52
N SER A 90 9.77 -19.73 5.21
CA SER A 90 10.96 -20.44 4.70
C SER A 90 11.77 -21.19 5.77
N GLY A 91 11.33 -21.16 7.04
CA GLY A 91 12.03 -21.78 8.17
C GLY A 91 13.19 -20.96 8.75
N HIS A 92 13.52 -19.81 8.15
CA HIS A 92 14.59 -18.94 8.64
C HIS A 92 14.13 -18.07 9.82
N THR A 93 15.05 -17.82 10.75
CA THR A 93 14.79 -16.97 11.92
C THR A 93 15.41 -15.59 11.76
N TYR A 94 14.68 -14.56 12.18
CA TYR A 94 15.07 -13.16 12.14
C TYR A 94 14.67 -12.46 13.43
N ASP A 95 15.26 -11.30 13.72
CA ASP A 95 14.65 -10.40 14.68
C ASP A 95 13.33 -9.87 14.13
N ARG A 96 12.28 -9.89 14.97
CA ARG A 96 10.92 -9.47 14.61
C ARG A 96 10.88 -8.11 13.94
N SER A 97 11.61 -7.13 14.47
CA SER A 97 11.56 -5.75 13.98
C SER A 97 12.10 -5.65 12.55
N SER A 98 13.21 -6.33 12.28
CA SER A 98 13.90 -6.34 10.99
C SER A 98 13.08 -7.02 9.90
N ILE A 99 12.53 -8.21 10.18
CA ILE A 99 11.74 -8.95 9.19
C ILE A 99 10.36 -8.35 8.95
N SER A 100 9.75 -7.75 9.97
CA SER A 100 8.49 -7.02 9.80
C SER A 100 8.67 -5.82 8.87
N ARG A 101 9.78 -5.07 9.03
CA ARG A 101 10.10 -3.95 8.13
C ARG A 101 10.29 -4.43 6.68
N TRP A 102 10.99 -5.54 6.47
CA TRP A 102 11.20 -6.11 5.14
C TRP A 102 9.87 -6.46 4.44
N ILE A 103 8.97 -7.15 5.15
CA ILE A 103 7.65 -7.53 4.61
C ILE A 103 6.79 -6.30 4.34
N ASN A 104 6.76 -5.34 5.28
CA ASN A 104 5.97 -4.12 5.15
C ASN A 104 6.44 -3.18 4.03
N SER A 105 7.71 -3.30 3.60
CA SER A 105 8.25 -2.62 2.40
C SER A 105 7.78 -3.25 1.09
N GLY A 106 6.97 -4.31 1.12
CA GLY A 106 6.40 -4.97 -0.05
C GLY A 106 7.20 -6.16 -0.57
N HIS A 107 8.22 -6.62 0.17
CA HIS A 107 8.98 -7.80 -0.21
C HIS A 107 8.30 -9.08 0.27
N HIS A 108 8.03 -10.01 -0.66
CA HIS A 108 7.39 -11.30 -0.36
C HIS A 108 8.39 -12.48 -0.40
N THR A 109 9.68 -12.18 -0.21
CA THR A 109 10.77 -13.16 -0.27
C THR A 109 11.49 -13.23 1.07
N CYS A 110 12.07 -14.40 1.36
CA CYS A 110 12.97 -14.62 2.46
C CYS A 110 14.29 -13.86 2.21
N PRO A 111 14.71 -12.92 3.07
CA PRO A 111 15.95 -12.16 2.86
C PRO A 111 17.21 -13.03 2.76
N LYS A 112 17.22 -14.20 3.41
CA LYS A 112 18.41 -15.06 3.47
C LYS A 112 18.48 -16.07 2.33
N SER A 113 17.35 -16.66 1.92
CA SER A 113 17.31 -17.69 0.87
C SER A 113 16.83 -17.19 -0.49
N GLY A 114 16.28 -15.98 -0.58
CA GLY A 114 15.65 -15.44 -1.79
C GLY A 114 14.32 -16.11 -2.15
N GLN A 115 13.91 -17.16 -1.46
CA GLN A 115 12.67 -17.90 -1.75
C GLN A 115 11.42 -17.07 -1.46
N LYS A 116 10.40 -17.16 -2.31
CA LYS A 116 9.08 -16.57 -2.06
C LYS A 116 8.44 -17.24 -0.83
N LEU A 117 7.96 -16.42 0.11
CA LEU A 117 7.28 -16.93 1.31
C LEU A 117 5.86 -17.37 0.94
N SER A 118 5.48 -18.59 1.34
CA SER A 118 4.11 -19.10 1.12
C SER A 118 3.06 -18.34 1.94
N HIS A 119 3.46 -17.78 3.09
CA HIS A 119 2.64 -16.90 3.93
C HIS A 119 3.51 -15.91 4.73
N MET A 120 2.90 -14.82 5.20
CA MET A 120 3.59 -13.74 5.94
C MET A 120 3.53 -13.86 7.47
N ALA A 121 3.02 -14.97 8.01
CA ALA A 121 2.98 -15.19 9.46
C ALA A 121 4.38 -15.22 10.09
N LEU A 122 4.55 -14.52 11.21
CA LEU A 122 5.79 -14.47 12.00
C LEU A 122 5.61 -15.29 13.29
N ILE A 123 6.19 -16.48 13.32
CA ILE A 123 6.03 -17.43 14.42
C ILE A 123 7.14 -17.20 15.46
N PRO A 124 6.85 -16.90 16.74
CA PRO A 124 7.89 -16.72 17.75
C PRO A 124 8.78 -17.97 17.92
N ASN A 125 10.11 -17.78 17.96
CA ASN A 125 11.07 -18.84 18.25
C ASN A 125 11.54 -18.77 19.72
N TYR A 126 10.70 -19.27 20.63
CA TYR A 126 11.02 -19.25 22.07
C TYR A 126 12.26 -20.07 22.43
N ALA A 127 12.55 -21.15 21.70
CA ALA A 127 13.73 -21.98 21.92
C ALA A 127 15.02 -21.18 21.65
N LEU A 128 15.11 -20.52 20.50
CA LEU A 128 16.27 -19.68 20.18
C LEU A 128 16.37 -18.47 21.11
N LYS A 129 15.23 -17.89 21.50
CA LYS A 129 15.21 -16.82 22.49
C LYS A 129 15.86 -17.27 23.79
N ASN A 130 15.48 -18.42 24.34
CA ASN A 130 16.06 -18.94 25.59
C ASN A 130 17.57 -19.20 25.47
N LEU A 131 18.03 -19.72 24.32
CA LEU A 131 19.46 -19.93 24.06
C LEU A 131 20.24 -18.61 24.02
N ILE A 132 19.70 -17.58 23.35
CA ILE A 132 20.28 -16.24 23.31
C ILE A 132 20.35 -15.65 24.72
N GLU A 133 19.29 -15.76 25.50
CA GLU A 133 19.25 -15.28 26.89
C GLU A 133 20.30 -15.97 27.77
N GLN A 134 20.47 -17.28 27.61
CA GLN A 134 21.50 -18.04 28.33
C GLN A 134 22.91 -17.60 27.92
N TRP A 135 23.19 -17.54 26.62
CA TRP A 135 24.50 -17.10 26.12
C TRP A 135 24.85 -15.69 26.59
N CYS A 136 23.88 -14.78 26.63
CA CYS A 136 24.10 -13.43 27.11
C CYS A 136 24.49 -13.40 28.59
N LYS A 137 23.86 -14.24 29.44
CA LYS A 137 24.21 -14.37 30.87
C LYS A 137 25.63 -14.90 31.04
N GLU A 138 26.01 -15.93 30.28
CA GLU A 138 27.34 -16.53 30.32
C GLU A 138 28.45 -15.56 29.87
N ASN A 139 28.13 -14.63 28.95
CA ASN A 139 29.06 -13.62 28.45
C ASN A 139 29.02 -12.29 29.22
N ASN A 140 28.35 -12.25 30.38
CA ASN A 140 28.19 -11.05 31.22
C ASN A 140 27.62 -9.84 30.45
N LEU A 141 26.78 -10.07 29.44
CA LEU A 141 26.11 -9.00 28.73
C LEU A 141 25.04 -8.37 29.63
N PRO A 142 25.01 -7.03 29.77
CA PRO A 142 23.99 -6.35 30.55
C PRO A 142 22.60 -6.81 30.12
N ALA A 143 21.73 -7.08 31.08
CA ALA A 143 20.35 -7.50 30.82
C ALA A 143 19.64 -6.55 29.83
N ALA A 144 19.95 -5.26 29.81
CA ALA A 144 19.42 -4.29 28.85
C ALA A 144 19.74 -4.58 27.36
N VAL A 145 20.73 -5.43 27.06
CA VAL A 145 21.13 -5.80 25.70
C VAL A 145 20.17 -6.84 25.09
N TRP A 146 19.57 -7.70 25.92
CA TRP A 146 18.80 -8.88 25.50
C TRP A 146 17.45 -9.06 26.22
N GLN A 147 17.24 -8.37 27.35
CA GLN A 147 15.94 -8.18 28.02
C GLN A 147 15.38 -6.79 27.69
N ARG A 148 14.06 -6.68 27.62
CA ARG A 148 13.39 -5.37 27.65
C ARG A 148 13.53 -4.77 29.05
N SER A 149 13.89 -3.49 29.15
CA SER A 149 13.75 -2.76 30.42
C SER A 149 12.31 -2.89 30.93
N PRO A 150 12.06 -3.13 32.23
CA PRO A 150 10.71 -3.14 32.79
C PRO A 150 9.99 -1.78 32.66
N THR A 151 10.76 -0.71 32.43
CA THR A 151 10.27 0.64 32.11
C THR A 151 10.11 0.90 30.61
N ALA A 152 10.68 0.04 29.75
CA ALA A 152 10.39 0.01 28.32
C ALA A 152 9.17 -0.89 28.11
N THR A 153 8.02 -0.30 28.40
CA THR A 153 6.71 -0.85 28.05
C THR A 153 6.66 -1.28 26.57
N PRO A 154 5.74 -2.15 26.14
CA PRO A 154 5.50 -2.50 24.73
C PRO A 154 5.16 -1.31 23.81
N VAL A 155 5.28 -0.08 24.32
CA VAL A 155 4.67 1.12 23.79
C VAL A 155 5.60 1.82 22.81
N ASP A 156 6.92 1.71 22.83
CA ASP A 156 7.73 2.62 21.98
C ASP A 156 7.66 2.32 20.47
N HIS A 157 7.82 1.08 20.01
CA HIS A 157 7.68 0.81 18.56
C HIS A 157 6.22 0.75 18.08
N ILE A 158 5.27 0.36 18.94
CA ILE A 158 3.84 0.40 18.61
C ILE A 158 3.32 1.83 18.62
N SER A 159 3.79 2.68 19.55
CA SER A 159 3.46 4.11 19.62
C SER A 159 4.19 4.92 18.55
N GLU A 160 5.43 4.60 18.19
CA GLU A 160 6.11 5.19 17.04
C GLU A 160 5.40 4.82 15.74
N THR A 161 5.03 3.55 15.55
CA THR A 161 4.26 3.11 14.37
C THR A 161 2.85 3.71 14.36
N ARG A 162 2.18 3.79 15.52
CA ARG A 162 0.86 4.43 15.67
C ARG A 162 0.94 5.94 15.44
N SER A 163 1.98 6.60 15.93
CA SER A 163 2.26 8.02 15.73
C SER A 163 2.56 8.31 14.25
N ALA A 164 3.34 7.45 13.60
CA ALA A 164 3.61 7.55 12.17
C ALA A 164 2.33 7.34 11.33
N VAL A 165 1.52 6.33 11.67
CA VAL A 165 0.22 6.08 11.03
C VAL A 165 -0.73 7.27 11.22
N GLU A 166 -0.75 7.86 12.41
CA GLU A 166 -1.59 9.04 12.69
C GLU A 166 -1.09 10.28 11.96
N ALA A 167 0.23 10.48 11.86
CA ALA A 167 0.82 11.54 11.05
C ALA A 167 0.46 11.39 9.57
N VAL A 168 0.50 10.16 9.04
CA VAL A 168 0.05 9.84 7.67
C VAL A 168 -1.44 10.12 7.52
N ARG A 169 -2.27 9.78 8.51
CA ARG A 169 -3.72 10.07 8.51
C ARG A 169 -3.98 11.58 8.45
N MET A 170 -3.40 12.35 9.36
CA MET A 170 -3.54 13.81 9.36
C MET A 170 -3.06 14.44 8.05
N THR A 171 -1.94 13.94 7.51
CA THR A 171 -1.42 14.39 6.21
C THR A 171 -2.41 14.07 5.09
N ALA A 172 -2.93 12.85 5.02
CA ALA A 172 -3.89 12.44 4.01
C ALA A 172 -5.17 13.28 4.08
N GLU A 173 -5.75 13.49 5.27
CA GLU A 173 -6.94 14.32 5.48
C GLU A 173 -6.72 15.77 5.04
N PHE A 174 -5.56 16.34 5.39
CA PHE A 174 -5.19 17.69 4.96
C PHE A 174 -5.06 17.80 3.42
N LEU A 175 -4.45 16.81 2.77
CA LEU A 175 -4.32 16.77 1.32
C LEU A 175 -5.67 16.57 0.63
N VAL A 176 -6.57 15.78 1.21
CA VAL A 176 -7.94 15.64 0.71
C VAL A 176 -8.70 16.97 0.81
N GLY A 177 -8.54 17.72 1.91
CA GLY A 177 -9.09 19.07 2.01
C GLY A 177 -8.58 20.01 0.90
N LYS A 178 -7.28 19.93 0.58
CA LYS A 178 -6.68 20.65 -0.56
C LYS A 178 -7.21 20.20 -1.92
N LEU A 179 -7.46 18.90 -2.12
CA LEU A 179 -8.10 18.42 -3.35
C LEU A 179 -9.54 18.95 -3.48
N ALA A 180 -10.29 19.00 -2.38
CA ALA A 180 -11.70 19.40 -2.39
C ALA A 180 -11.90 20.90 -2.60
N MET A 181 -11.06 21.74 -1.97
CA MET A 181 -11.29 23.18 -1.87
C MET A 181 -10.16 24.05 -2.45
N GLY A 182 -9.06 23.44 -2.89
CA GLY A 182 -7.90 24.16 -3.38
C GLY A 182 -8.10 24.77 -4.77
N SER A 183 -7.25 25.73 -5.11
CA SER A 183 -7.09 26.19 -6.50
C SER A 183 -6.59 25.04 -7.39
N PRO A 184 -6.71 25.11 -8.73
CA PRO A 184 -6.18 24.07 -9.63
C PRO A 184 -4.71 23.70 -9.36
N GLU A 185 -3.88 24.70 -9.06
CA GLU A 185 -2.48 24.49 -8.69
C GLU A 185 -2.32 23.78 -7.34
N THR A 186 -3.16 24.10 -6.37
CA THR A 186 -3.17 23.43 -5.06
C THR A 186 -3.65 21.98 -5.19
N GLN A 187 -4.65 21.73 -6.04
CA GLN A 187 -5.15 20.39 -6.34
C GLN A 187 -4.08 19.55 -7.04
N ARG A 188 -3.39 20.12 -8.03
CA ARG A 188 -2.26 19.48 -8.72
C ARG A 188 -1.18 19.06 -7.73
N GLN A 189 -0.80 19.96 -6.82
CA GLN A 189 0.22 19.69 -5.80
C GLN A 189 -0.26 18.64 -4.79
N ALA A 190 -1.51 18.70 -4.32
CA ALA A 190 -2.07 17.71 -3.41
C ALA A 190 -2.17 16.32 -4.05
N ALA A 191 -2.55 16.23 -5.33
CA ALA A 191 -2.56 14.97 -6.08
C ALA A 191 -1.15 14.38 -6.22
N TYR A 192 -0.14 15.22 -6.47
CA TYR A 192 1.26 14.80 -6.50
C TYR A 192 1.72 14.25 -5.13
N GLU A 193 1.41 14.93 -4.03
CA GLU A 193 1.80 14.48 -2.68
C GLU A 193 1.09 13.17 -2.30
N LEU A 194 -0.20 13.02 -2.63
CA LEU A 194 -0.93 11.77 -2.43
C LEU A 194 -0.37 10.62 -3.28
N ARG A 195 0.03 10.89 -4.53
CA ARG A 195 0.75 9.92 -5.39
C ARG A 195 2.02 9.42 -4.71
N LEU A 196 2.83 10.31 -4.13
CA LEU A 196 4.05 9.94 -3.42
C LEU A 196 3.76 9.14 -2.15
N LEU A 197 2.75 9.56 -1.37
CA LEU A 197 2.36 8.89 -0.14
C LEU A 197 1.79 7.48 -0.40
N ALA A 198 1.02 7.29 -1.47
CA ALA A 198 0.48 5.99 -1.88
C ALA A 198 1.56 5.03 -2.41
N LYS A 199 2.72 5.56 -2.84
CA LYS A 199 3.87 4.75 -3.27
C LYS A 199 4.50 4.00 -2.09
N THR A 200 4.37 4.51 -0.86
CA THR A 200 5.09 4.01 0.32
C THR A 200 4.21 3.15 1.23
N GLY A 201 4.22 1.83 1.01
CA GLY A 201 3.60 0.86 1.93
C GLY A 201 2.08 0.71 1.83
N MET A 202 1.58 -0.44 2.31
CA MET A 202 0.15 -0.78 2.20
C MET A 202 -0.74 0.05 3.13
N ASP A 203 -0.26 0.37 4.34
CA ASP A 203 -1.03 1.18 5.29
C ASP A 203 -1.34 2.58 4.77
N ASN A 204 -0.39 3.23 4.10
CA ASN A 204 -0.62 4.55 3.51
C ASN A 204 -1.74 4.51 2.46
N ARG A 205 -1.75 3.47 1.61
CA ARG A 205 -2.81 3.29 0.59
C ARG A 205 -4.18 3.12 1.23
N ARG A 206 -4.28 2.36 2.31
CA ARG A 206 -5.52 2.20 3.09
C ARG A 206 -5.94 3.53 3.71
N ILE A 207 -5.02 4.24 4.38
CA ILE A 207 -5.29 5.50 5.08
C ILE A 207 -5.74 6.60 4.11
N ILE A 208 -5.10 6.72 2.94
CA ILE A 208 -5.48 7.68 1.91
C ILE A 208 -6.91 7.42 1.39
N ALA A 209 -7.26 6.15 1.19
CA ALA A 209 -8.62 5.79 0.77
C ALA A 209 -9.64 6.07 1.89
N GLU A 210 -9.34 5.73 3.15
CA GLU A 210 -10.18 6.02 4.33
C GLU A 210 -10.39 7.53 4.54
N ALA A 211 -9.39 8.35 4.21
CA ALA A 211 -9.47 9.81 4.25
C ALA A 211 -10.37 10.40 3.15
N GLY A 212 -10.85 9.58 2.20
CA GLY A 212 -11.79 10.01 1.16
C GLY A 212 -11.14 10.62 -0.08
N ALA A 213 -9.88 10.29 -0.37
CA ALA A 213 -9.18 10.87 -1.53
C ALA A 213 -9.73 10.43 -2.90
N ILE A 214 -10.26 9.19 -2.98
CA ILE A 214 -10.58 8.54 -4.26
C ILE A 214 -11.55 9.37 -5.12
N PRO A 215 -12.72 9.85 -4.64
CA PRO A 215 -13.66 10.60 -5.48
C PRO A 215 -13.05 11.89 -6.06
N PHE A 216 -12.20 12.58 -5.31
CA PHE A 216 -11.53 13.79 -5.79
C PHE A 216 -10.45 13.47 -6.83
N LEU A 217 -9.69 12.38 -6.63
CA LEU A 217 -8.73 11.92 -7.64
C LEU A 217 -9.44 11.52 -8.93
N VAL A 218 -10.60 10.86 -8.86
CA VAL A 218 -11.43 10.52 -10.03
C VAL A 218 -11.87 11.78 -10.76
N MET A 219 -12.34 12.80 -10.05
CA MET A 219 -12.72 14.09 -10.65
C MET A 219 -11.55 14.75 -11.40
N LEU A 220 -10.32 14.65 -10.88
CA LEU A 220 -9.13 15.22 -11.50
C LEU A 220 -8.67 14.49 -12.78
N LEU A 221 -9.16 13.28 -13.07
CA LEU A 221 -8.88 12.59 -14.33
C LEU A 221 -9.41 13.35 -15.55
N ALA A 222 -10.47 14.15 -15.37
CA ALA A 222 -11.03 15.01 -16.42
C ALA A 222 -10.29 16.35 -16.57
N SER A 223 -9.22 16.59 -15.81
CA SER A 223 -8.45 17.83 -15.90
C SER A 223 -7.76 17.96 -17.26
N ARG A 224 -7.79 19.18 -17.81
CA ARG A 224 -7.03 19.53 -19.03
C ARG A 224 -5.56 19.81 -18.77
N ASP A 225 -5.17 19.96 -17.50
CA ASP A 225 -3.76 20.10 -17.14
C ASP A 225 -3.09 18.72 -17.13
N PRO A 226 -2.09 18.47 -18.01
CA PRO A 226 -1.48 17.14 -18.14
C PRO A 226 -0.88 16.62 -16.84
N ARG A 227 -0.26 17.50 -16.06
CA ARG A 227 0.38 17.14 -14.78
C ARG A 227 -0.65 16.73 -13.73
N THR A 228 -1.79 17.42 -13.68
CA THR A 228 -2.89 17.08 -12.78
C THR A 228 -3.48 15.71 -13.13
N GLN A 229 -3.77 15.48 -14.42
CA GLN A 229 -4.32 14.20 -14.88
C GLN A 229 -3.35 13.04 -14.63
N GLU A 230 -2.06 13.21 -14.96
CA GLU A 230 -1.02 12.19 -14.71
C GLU A 230 -0.90 11.87 -13.21
N ASN A 231 -0.86 12.89 -12.36
CA ASN A 231 -0.77 12.68 -10.91
C ASN A 231 -2.00 11.96 -10.36
N ALA A 232 -3.19 12.31 -10.84
CA ALA A 232 -4.44 11.68 -10.42
C ALA A 232 -4.49 10.20 -10.80
N VAL A 233 -4.20 9.86 -12.06
CA VAL A 233 -4.21 8.45 -12.51
C VAL A 233 -3.11 7.64 -11.84
N THR A 234 -1.92 8.20 -11.64
CA THR A 234 -0.82 7.50 -10.96
C THR A 234 -1.12 7.29 -9.46
N ALA A 235 -1.79 8.23 -8.81
CA ALA A 235 -2.25 8.04 -7.43
C ALA A 235 -3.28 6.90 -7.36
N LEU A 236 -4.25 6.86 -8.27
CA LEU A 236 -5.24 5.77 -8.34
C LEU A 236 -4.59 4.43 -8.63
N LEU A 237 -3.60 4.36 -9.53
CA LEU A 237 -2.79 3.16 -9.75
C LEU A 237 -2.18 2.69 -8.43
N ASN A 238 -1.43 3.55 -7.75
CA ASN A 238 -0.77 3.20 -6.49
C ASN A 238 -1.77 2.74 -5.42
N LEU A 239 -2.93 3.38 -5.33
CA LEU A 239 -3.99 3.00 -4.39
C LEU A 239 -4.60 1.64 -4.74
N SER A 240 -4.78 1.32 -6.03
CA SER A 240 -5.38 0.07 -6.51
C SER A 240 -4.55 -1.18 -6.18
N ILE A 241 -3.24 -1.03 -5.91
CA ILE A 241 -2.37 -2.14 -5.52
C ILE A 241 -2.84 -2.76 -4.20
N PHE A 242 -3.55 -2.01 -3.34
CA PHE A 242 -4.19 -2.56 -2.15
C PHE A 242 -5.61 -3.08 -2.49
N ASP A 243 -5.87 -4.38 -2.31
CA ASP A 243 -7.08 -5.05 -2.81
C ASP A 243 -8.39 -4.39 -2.36
N ASN A 244 -8.51 -4.01 -1.08
CA ASN A 244 -9.72 -3.38 -0.56
C ASN A 244 -10.02 -2.02 -1.22
N ASN A 245 -9.02 -1.34 -1.78
CA ASN A 245 -9.22 -0.08 -2.47
C ASN A 245 -9.78 -0.27 -3.89
N LYS A 246 -9.62 -1.44 -4.52
CA LYS A 246 -10.13 -1.70 -5.88
C LYS A 246 -11.65 -1.50 -5.94
N MET A 247 -12.37 -2.07 -4.97
CA MET A 247 -13.82 -1.90 -4.83
C MET A 247 -14.22 -0.43 -4.61
N LEU A 248 -13.47 0.31 -3.80
CA LEU A 248 -13.72 1.73 -3.55
C LEU A 248 -13.50 2.59 -4.79
N ILE A 249 -12.45 2.30 -5.57
CA ILE A 249 -12.16 2.97 -6.84
C ILE A 249 -13.30 2.72 -7.83
N MET A 250 -13.75 1.47 -7.96
CA MET A 250 -14.87 1.12 -8.85
C MET A 250 -16.18 1.78 -8.39
N ALA A 251 -16.50 1.73 -7.09
CA ALA A 251 -17.70 2.33 -6.52
C ALA A 251 -17.72 3.87 -6.65
N ALA A 252 -16.56 4.52 -6.72
CA ALA A 252 -16.43 5.94 -6.97
C ALA A 252 -16.69 6.33 -8.44
N GLY A 253 -17.04 5.39 -9.32
CA GLY A 253 -17.30 5.63 -10.74
C GLY A 253 -16.03 5.88 -11.56
N ALA A 254 -14.88 5.39 -11.10
CA ALA A 254 -13.59 5.68 -11.75
C ALA A 254 -13.42 5.05 -13.13
N VAL A 255 -14.15 3.96 -13.44
CA VAL A 255 -13.88 3.13 -14.63
C VAL A 255 -13.96 3.94 -15.92
N ASP A 256 -15.03 4.70 -16.13
CA ASP A 256 -15.21 5.49 -17.35
C ASP A 256 -14.14 6.58 -17.47
N ALA A 257 -13.83 7.27 -16.37
CA ALA A 257 -12.79 8.29 -16.34
C ALA A 257 -11.39 7.72 -16.60
N ILE A 258 -11.08 6.52 -16.10
CA ILE A 258 -9.80 5.83 -16.38
C ILE A 258 -9.73 5.41 -17.85
N VAL A 259 -10.84 4.94 -18.43
CA VAL A 259 -10.93 4.59 -19.86
C VAL A 259 -10.73 5.83 -20.74
N ASP A 260 -11.29 6.97 -20.34
CA ASP A 260 -11.06 8.24 -21.03
C ASP A 260 -9.58 8.67 -21.00
N VAL A 261 -8.89 8.51 -19.85
CA VAL A 261 -7.45 8.77 -19.76
C VAL A 261 -6.64 7.77 -20.59
N LEU A 262 -7.02 6.50 -20.64
CA LEU A 262 -6.35 5.51 -21.50
C LEU A 262 -6.45 5.90 -22.98
N ARG A 263 -7.64 6.34 -23.42
CA ARG A 263 -7.94 6.70 -24.81
C ARG A 263 -7.29 8.01 -25.23
N ALA A 264 -7.39 9.05 -24.39
CA ALA A 264 -7.09 10.43 -24.76
C ALA A 264 -6.29 11.19 -23.70
N GLY A 265 -5.54 10.47 -22.85
CA GLY A 265 -4.66 11.06 -21.85
C GLY A 265 -3.63 12.00 -22.47
N ALA A 266 -3.36 13.12 -21.79
CA ALA A 266 -2.56 14.21 -22.33
C ALA A 266 -1.08 13.86 -22.58
N VAL A 267 -0.57 12.86 -21.87
CA VAL A 267 0.81 12.34 -21.99
C VAL A 267 0.76 10.81 -22.00
N MET A 268 1.75 10.18 -22.66
CA MET A 268 1.78 8.72 -22.79
C MET A 268 1.82 8.03 -21.42
N GLU A 269 2.58 8.56 -20.48
CA GLU A 269 2.68 8.06 -19.12
C GLU A 269 1.32 8.00 -18.42
N ALA A 270 0.41 8.95 -18.67
CA ALA A 270 -0.93 8.92 -18.09
C ALA A 270 -1.76 7.77 -18.68
N ARG A 271 -1.62 7.51 -19.99
CA ARG A 271 -2.30 6.41 -20.69
C ARG A 271 -1.79 5.05 -20.22
N GLU A 272 -0.48 4.91 -20.03
CA GLU A 272 0.15 3.70 -19.50
C GLU A 272 -0.26 3.43 -18.05
N ASN A 273 -0.25 4.46 -17.19
CA ASN A 273 -0.76 4.35 -15.82
C ASN A 273 -2.26 3.99 -15.78
N ALA A 274 -3.06 4.47 -16.75
CA ALA A 274 -4.46 4.07 -16.88
C ALA A 274 -4.59 2.58 -17.24
N ALA A 275 -3.78 2.08 -18.18
CA ALA A 275 -3.74 0.66 -18.53
C ALA A 275 -3.33 -0.21 -17.32
N ALA A 276 -2.29 0.18 -16.59
CA ALA A 276 -1.87 -0.50 -15.37
C ALA A 276 -2.95 -0.48 -14.28
N THR A 277 -3.72 0.61 -14.18
CA THR A 277 -4.84 0.70 -13.24
C THR A 277 -5.97 -0.24 -13.66
N ILE A 278 -6.31 -0.31 -14.95
CA ILE A 278 -7.30 -1.25 -15.50
C ILE A 278 -6.87 -2.70 -15.22
N PHE A 279 -5.62 -3.04 -15.49
CA PHE A 279 -5.04 -4.34 -15.16
C PHE A 279 -5.24 -4.68 -13.67
N SER A 280 -4.87 -3.76 -12.77
CA SER A 280 -5.03 -3.96 -11.32
C SER A 280 -6.50 -4.21 -10.93
N LEU A 281 -7.44 -3.42 -11.46
CA LEU A 281 -8.87 -3.60 -11.18
C LEU A 281 -9.42 -4.92 -11.76
N ALA A 282 -8.96 -5.32 -12.94
CA ALA A 282 -9.33 -6.58 -13.61
C ALA A 282 -8.82 -7.84 -12.90
N MET A 283 -8.01 -7.71 -11.84
CA MET A 283 -7.71 -8.85 -10.96
C MET A 283 -8.93 -9.33 -10.16
N THR A 284 -9.99 -8.52 -10.08
CA THR A 284 -11.26 -8.88 -9.44
C THR A 284 -12.29 -9.30 -10.48
N ASP A 285 -13.18 -10.24 -10.15
CA ASP A 285 -14.21 -10.70 -11.10
C ASP A 285 -15.20 -9.59 -11.45
N GLU A 286 -15.55 -8.72 -10.49
CA GLU A 286 -16.38 -7.54 -10.77
C GLU A 286 -15.67 -6.57 -11.71
N GLY A 287 -14.36 -6.37 -11.54
CA GLY A 287 -13.54 -5.55 -12.43
C GLY A 287 -13.53 -6.08 -13.86
N LYS A 288 -13.32 -7.39 -14.06
CA LYS A 288 -13.37 -8.03 -15.38
C LYS A 288 -14.72 -7.81 -16.06
N ALA A 289 -15.82 -8.07 -15.34
CA ALA A 289 -17.16 -7.95 -15.88
C ALA A 289 -17.55 -6.48 -16.15
N THR A 290 -17.12 -5.55 -15.29
CA THR A 290 -17.47 -4.13 -15.40
C THR A 290 -16.68 -3.46 -16.52
N ILE A 291 -15.37 -3.68 -16.57
CA ILE A 291 -14.48 -3.06 -17.56
C ILE A 291 -14.71 -3.70 -18.93
N GLY A 292 -14.86 -5.03 -19.02
CA GLY A 292 -15.06 -5.75 -20.27
C GLY A 292 -16.35 -5.39 -21.02
N LYS A 293 -17.39 -4.91 -20.32
CA LYS A 293 -18.62 -4.36 -20.92
C LYS A 293 -18.43 -3.04 -21.67
N ARG A 294 -17.23 -2.45 -21.65
CA ARG A 294 -16.92 -1.17 -22.30
C ARG A 294 -16.02 -1.43 -23.52
N PRO A 295 -16.57 -1.44 -24.74
CA PRO A 295 -15.78 -1.64 -25.96
C PRO A 295 -14.64 -0.62 -26.08
N GLU A 296 -14.88 0.61 -25.65
CA GLU A 296 -13.90 1.71 -25.59
C GLU A 296 -12.65 1.36 -24.78
N ALA A 297 -12.79 0.61 -23.67
CA ALA A 297 -11.66 0.17 -22.86
C ALA A 297 -10.76 -0.80 -23.65
N VAL A 298 -11.39 -1.80 -24.28
CA VAL A 298 -10.69 -2.82 -25.06
C VAL A 298 -9.99 -2.21 -26.27
N VAL A 299 -10.70 -1.36 -27.03
CA VAL A 299 -10.13 -0.66 -28.19
C VAL A 299 -8.94 0.20 -27.79
N ALA A 300 -9.04 0.94 -26.68
CA ALA A 300 -7.95 1.79 -26.22
C ALA A 300 -6.72 0.98 -25.72
N LEU A 301 -6.93 -0.20 -25.11
CA LEU A 301 -5.84 -1.11 -24.76
C LEU A 301 -5.15 -1.67 -26.02
N VAL A 302 -5.92 -2.05 -27.04
CA VAL A 302 -5.36 -2.51 -28.32
C VAL A 302 -4.61 -1.40 -29.05
N ALA A 303 -5.08 -0.15 -28.97
CA ALA A 303 -4.34 1.00 -29.48
C ALA A 303 -2.99 1.16 -28.74
N LEU A 304 -2.99 1.05 -27.41
CA LEU A 304 -1.78 1.17 -26.60
C LEU A 304 -0.74 0.06 -26.90
N LEU A 305 -1.17 -1.14 -27.30
CA LEU A 305 -0.25 -2.18 -27.80
C LEU A 305 0.54 -1.74 -29.05
N ARG A 306 -0.03 -0.86 -29.90
CA ARG A 306 0.64 -0.36 -31.11
C ARG A 306 1.59 0.80 -30.79
N GLU A 307 1.13 1.75 -29.99
CA GLU A 307 1.79 3.07 -29.84
C GLU A 307 2.51 3.28 -28.50
N GLY A 308 2.27 2.43 -27.49
CA GLY A 308 2.83 2.58 -26.16
C GLY A 308 4.33 2.28 -26.10
N THR A 309 4.98 2.67 -25.00
CA THR A 309 6.34 2.21 -24.70
C THR A 309 6.34 0.72 -24.41
N THR A 310 7.51 0.09 -24.31
CA THR A 310 7.62 -1.32 -23.87
C THR A 310 6.88 -1.58 -22.55
N SER A 311 6.84 -0.61 -21.61
CA SER A 311 6.04 -0.76 -20.39
C SER A 311 4.55 -0.65 -20.68
N GLY A 312 4.13 0.36 -21.44
CA GLY A 312 2.74 0.54 -21.84
C GLY A 312 2.15 -0.65 -22.59
N LYS A 313 2.91 -1.23 -23.51
CA LYS A 313 2.54 -2.45 -24.25
C LYS A 313 2.36 -3.64 -23.31
N ARG A 314 3.26 -3.80 -22.33
CA ARG A 314 3.16 -4.86 -21.31
C ARG A 314 1.92 -4.70 -20.43
N ASP A 315 1.67 -3.49 -19.94
CA ASP A 315 0.51 -3.19 -19.12
C ASP A 315 -0.79 -3.39 -19.91
N ALA A 316 -0.82 -2.99 -21.19
CA ALA A 316 -1.95 -3.23 -22.08
C ALA A 316 -2.20 -4.72 -22.34
N ALA A 317 -1.16 -5.48 -22.69
CA ALA A 317 -1.26 -6.94 -22.90
C ALA A 317 -1.75 -7.65 -21.64
N THR A 318 -1.20 -7.29 -20.48
CA THR A 318 -1.60 -7.88 -19.20
C THR A 318 -3.05 -7.50 -18.85
N ALA A 319 -3.47 -6.26 -19.07
CA ALA A 319 -4.87 -5.87 -18.90
C ALA A 319 -5.81 -6.69 -19.78
N LEU A 320 -5.48 -6.86 -21.07
CA LEU A 320 -6.27 -7.68 -22.01
C LEU A 320 -6.32 -9.15 -21.58
N LEU A 321 -5.22 -9.71 -21.06
CA LEU A 321 -5.16 -11.06 -20.51
C LEU A 321 -6.19 -11.25 -19.39
N TYR A 322 -6.15 -10.38 -18.37
CA TYR A 322 -7.06 -10.47 -17.21
C TYR A 322 -8.52 -10.24 -17.61
N LEU A 323 -8.80 -9.29 -18.52
CA LEU A 323 -10.14 -9.09 -19.04
C LEU A 323 -10.65 -10.33 -19.79
N SER A 324 -9.79 -10.99 -20.56
CA SER A 324 -10.12 -12.18 -21.36
C SER A 324 -10.30 -13.44 -20.52
N MET A 325 -9.90 -13.43 -19.23
CA MET A 325 -10.22 -14.53 -18.30
C MET A 325 -11.72 -14.62 -18.00
N HIS A 326 -12.49 -13.59 -18.34
CA HIS A 326 -13.94 -13.61 -18.32
C HIS A 326 -14.44 -13.83 -19.75
N ASP A 327 -14.94 -15.04 -20.06
CA ASP A 327 -15.19 -15.50 -21.42
C ASP A 327 -16.04 -14.55 -22.27
N THR A 328 -17.02 -13.86 -21.67
CA THR A 328 -17.89 -12.91 -22.39
C THR A 328 -17.14 -11.72 -22.98
N ASN A 329 -15.90 -11.47 -22.54
CA ASN A 329 -15.09 -10.36 -23.01
C ASN A 329 -14.24 -10.74 -24.24
N LYS A 330 -13.96 -12.03 -24.46
CA LYS A 330 -13.08 -12.49 -25.55
C LYS A 330 -13.53 -12.02 -26.94
N PRO A 331 -14.81 -12.12 -27.34
CA PRO A 331 -15.24 -11.66 -28.65
C PRO A 331 -14.98 -10.16 -28.88
N ALA A 332 -15.14 -9.34 -27.83
CA ALA A 332 -14.85 -7.91 -27.92
C ALA A 332 -13.35 -7.63 -28.11
N VAL A 333 -12.48 -8.42 -27.48
CA VAL A 333 -11.01 -8.32 -27.63
C VAL A 333 -10.57 -8.71 -29.04
N VAL A 334 -11.15 -9.78 -29.59
CA VAL A 334 -10.91 -10.18 -30.98
C VAL A 334 -11.42 -9.11 -31.95
N ALA A 335 -12.66 -8.65 -31.78
CA ALA A 335 -13.28 -7.66 -32.65
C ALA A 335 -12.55 -6.30 -32.64
N ALA A 336 -11.88 -5.96 -31.54
CA ALA A 336 -11.03 -4.78 -31.44
C ALA A 336 -9.71 -4.90 -32.22
N GLY A 337 -9.41 -6.08 -32.80
CA GLY A 337 -8.21 -6.32 -33.61
C GLY A 337 -6.98 -6.67 -32.78
N ALA A 338 -7.14 -7.23 -31.57
CA ALA A 338 -6.01 -7.61 -30.72
C ALA A 338 -5.12 -8.68 -31.37
N VAL A 339 -5.70 -9.70 -32.00
CA VAL A 339 -4.97 -10.84 -32.59
C VAL A 339 -3.87 -10.39 -33.59
N PRO A 340 -4.16 -9.63 -34.66
CA PRO A 340 -3.13 -9.22 -35.60
C PRO A 340 -2.06 -8.32 -34.96
N VAL A 341 -2.42 -7.47 -33.98
CA VAL A 341 -1.47 -6.63 -33.24
C VAL A 341 -0.48 -7.50 -32.45
N LEU A 342 -1.00 -8.48 -31.73
CA LEU A 342 -0.18 -9.36 -30.90
C LEU A 342 0.75 -10.21 -31.75
N VAL A 343 0.28 -10.74 -32.88
CA VAL A 343 1.12 -11.48 -33.84
C VAL A 343 2.23 -10.59 -34.40
N GLU A 344 1.93 -9.33 -34.75
CA GLU A 344 2.94 -8.36 -35.20
C GLU A 344 4.01 -8.12 -34.13
N LEU A 345 3.60 -7.97 -32.86
CA LEU A 345 4.51 -7.75 -31.73
C LEU A 345 5.38 -8.96 -31.40
N LEU A 346 4.93 -10.19 -31.68
CA LEU A 346 5.77 -11.39 -31.55
C LEU A 346 6.94 -11.39 -32.54
N MET A 347 6.80 -10.71 -33.68
CA MET A 347 7.82 -10.63 -34.72
C MET A 347 8.78 -9.43 -34.51
N ASP A 348 8.49 -8.55 -33.56
CA ASP A 348 9.32 -7.40 -33.20
C ASP A 348 10.16 -7.69 -31.95
N GLU A 349 11.42 -8.06 -32.15
CA GLU A 349 12.37 -8.32 -31.05
C GLU A 349 12.55 -7.13 -30.09
N LYS A 350 12.28 -5.90 -30.55
CA LYS A 350 12.39 -4.69 -29.72
C LYS A 350 11.14 -4.44 -28.89
N ALA A 351 10.03 -5.13 -29.17
CA ALA A 351 8.78 -4.93 -28.43
C ALA A 351 8.88 -5.39 -26.97
N GLY A 352 9.67 -6.43 -26.67
CA GLY A 352 9.98 -6.87 -25.30
C GLY A 352 8.77 -7.35 -24.49
N ILE A 353 7.77 -7.92 -25.16
CA ILE A 353 6.49 -8.37 -24.58
C ILE A 353 6.03 -9.75 -25.10
N THR A 354 6.98 -10.61 -25.48
CA THR A 354 6.69 -11.91 -26.11
C THR A 354 5.84 -12.82 -25.23
N ASP A 355 6.17 -12.92 -23.93
CA ASP A 355 5.46 -13.79 -22.98
C ASP A 355 4.02 -13.32 -22.75
N GLU A 356 3.82 -12.01 -22.61
CA GLU A 356 2.51 -11.41 -22.44
C GLU A 356 1.66 -11.58 -23.70
N ALA A 357 2.25 -11.37 -24.88
CA ALA A 357 1.54 -11.53 -26.15
C ALA A 357 1.10 -12.98 -26.40
N LEU A 358 1.99 -13.95 -26.14
CA LEU A 358 1.65 -15.38 -26.21
C LEU A 358 0.54 -15.76 -25.23
N SER A 359 0.58 -15.22 -24.00
CA SER A 359 -0.44 -15.50 -22.98
C SER A 359 -1.83 -15.01 -23.40
N VAL A 360 -1.91 -13.81 -23.99
CA VAL A 360 -3.19 -13.28 -24.49
C VAL A 360 -3.69 -14.12 -25.67
N LEU A 361 -2.82 -14.41 -26.66
CA LEU A 361 -3.20 -15.22 -27.83
C LEU A 361 -3.69 -16.62 -27.43
N ALA A 362 -2.99 -17.30 -26.51
CA ALA A 362 -3.38 -18.61 -26.03
C ALA A 362 -4.80 -18.60 -25.40
N LEU A 363 -5.16 -17.51 -24.73
CA LEU A 363 -6.48 -17.35 -24.14
C LEU A 363 -7.55 -17.02 -25.19
N LEU A 364 -7.22 -16.24 -26.22
CA LEU A 364 -8.14 -15.91 -27.31
C LEU A 364 -8.40 -17.10 -28.24
N CYS A 365 -7.41 -17.95 -28.53
CA CYS A 365 -7.60 -19.16 -29.34
C CYS A 365 -8.57 -20.19 -28.72
N SER A 366 -9.00 -19.98 -27.46
CA SER A 366 -10.02 -20.80 -26.81
C SER A 366 -11.46 -20.35 -27.09
N CYS A 367 -11.69 -19.25 -27.80
CA CYS A 367 -13.01 -18.82 -28.30
C CYS A 367 -13.13 -19.04 -29.81
N GLU A 368 -14.36 -19.18 -30.32
CA GLU A 368 -14.61 -19.49 -31.74
C GLU A 368 -14.13 -18.37 -32.67
N GLU A 369 -14.13 -17.12 -32.18
CA GLU A 369 -13.72 -15.95 -32.95
C GLU A 369 -12.20 -15.75 -33.02
N GLY A 370 -11.43 -16.36 -32.11
CA GLY A 370 -10.04 -16.00 -31.79
C GLY A 370 -8.94 -16.80 -32.47
#